data_AF-Q0SK61-F1
#
_entry.id   AF-Q0SK61-F1
#
_cell.length_a   1.000
_cell.length_b   1.000
_cell.length_c   1.000
_cell.angle_alpha   90.00
_cell.angle_beta   90.00
_cell.angle_gamma   90.00
#
_symmetry.space_group_name_H-M   'P 1'
#
loop_
_entity.id
_entity.type
_entity.pdbx_description
1 polymer ?
#
loop_
_entity_poly.entity_id
_entity_poly.type
_entity_poly.pdbx_seq_one_letter_code
_entity_poly.pdbx_strand_id
1 'polypeptide(L)'
;MSPSAELLDEAGPQVGTVAEASVHTSATPLHLAFSAYVIDPEGQGLVGRRARWKSTWPGVWTNSCSGHPCPGENLPEAVARRVDEVLGIIPADITLILPDFRCRTRDPHKYVGRQYRTSLCSSGGYTVDDSPSTVVPAN
;
A
#
# COMPACT_ATOMS: atom_id res chain seq x y z
N MET A 1 16.24 6.61 9.58
CA MET A 1 16.40 6.69 8.11
C MET A 1 15.12 7.24 7.52
N SER A 2 15.19 8.06 6.48
CA SER A 2 14.00 8.51 5.74
C SER A 2 13.46 7.34 4.90
N PRO A 3 12.13 7.19 4.77
CA PRO A 3 11.54 6.09 4.00
C PRO A 3 11.95 6.14 2.52
N SER A 4 12.22 4.97 1.95
CA SER A 4 12.72 4.78 0.58
C SER A 4 11.99 3.64 -0.13
N ALA A 5 11.77 3.78 -1.44
CA ALA A 5 11.19 2.75 -2.29
C ALA A 5 12.26 2.13 -3.20
N GLU A 6 12.13 0.83 -3.49
CA GLU A 6 12.97 0.13 -4.47
C GLU A 6 12.53 0.47 -5.90
N LEU A 7 13.48 0.86 -6.75
CA LEU A 7 13.25 1.13 -8.17
C LEU A 7 13.38 -0.17 -8.97
N LEU A 8 12.51 -0.34 -9.96
CA LEU A 8 12.48 -1.47 -10.87
C LEU A 8 12.77 -1.00 -12.30
N ASP A 9 13.42 -1.83 -13.10
CA ASP A 9 13.37 -1.65 -14.56
C ASP A 9 12.05 -2.22 -15.13
N GLU A 10 11.81 -1.98 -16.42
CA GLU A 10 10.64 -2.52 -17.12
C GLU A 10 10.64 -4.07 -17.17
N ALA A 11 11.83 -4.69 -17.12
CA ALA A 11 12.03 -6.14 -17.21
C ALA A 11 11.88 -6.90 -15.88
N GLY A 12 11.84 -6.20 -14.74
CA GLY A 12 11.67 -6.77 -13.40
C GLY A 12 12.82 -6.55 -12.40
N PRO A 13 14.12 -6.59 -12.75
CA PRO A 13 15.16 -6.46 -11.72
C PRO A 13 15.24 -5.07 -11.07
N GLN A 14 15.67 -5.08 -9.81
CA GLN A 14 15.95 -3.89 -9.02
C GLN A 14 17.09 -3.09 -9.64
N VAL A 15 16.88 -1.79 -9.84
CA VAL A 15 17.89 -0.87 -10.40
C VAL A 15 18.36 0.20 -9.42
N GLY A 16 17.77 0.25 -8.22
CA GLY A 16 18.21 1.15 -7.15
C GLY A 16 17.15 1.41 -6.09
N THR A 17 17.33 2.49 -5.35
CA THR A 17 16.37 2.98 -4.33
C THR A 17 16.20 4.49 -4.44
N VAL A 18 15.01 4.98 -4.13
CA VAL A 18 14.67 6.41 -4.16
C VAL A 18 13.94 6.80 -2.88
N ALA A 19 14.12 8.04 -2.41
CA ALA A 19 13.36 8.52 -1.26
C ALA A 19 11.86 8.55 -1.61
N GLU A 20 11.01 7.98 -0.75
CA GLU A 20 9.56 7.86 -0.99
C GLU A 20 8.92 9.23 -1.23
N ALA A 21 9.38 10.26 -0.49
CA ALA A 21 8.90 11.63 -0.64
C ALA A 21 9.16 12.23 -2.03
N SER A 22 10.13 11.71 -2.77
CA SER A 22 10.60 12.25 -4.05
C SER A 22 10.20 11.41 -5.26
N VAL A 23 9.67 10.20 -5.08
CA VAL A 23 9.41 9.28 -6.21
C VAL A 23 8.17 9.67 -7.01
N HIS A 24 7.14 10.25 -6.37
CA HIS A 24 5.87 10.60 -7.01
C HIS A 24 5.92 11.99 -7.67
N THR A 25 6.47 12.06 -8.89
CA THR A 25 6.65 13.28 -9.70
C THR A 25 5.77 13.26 -10.96
N SER A 26 5.98 14.17 -11.92
CA SER A 26 5.37 14.10 -13.26
C SER A 26 5.92 12.95 -14.13
N ALA A 27 7.04 12.35 -13.75
CA ALA A 27 7.68 11.21 -14.40
C ALA A 27 8.12 10.19 -13.36
N THR A 28 7.16 9.64 -12.63
CA THR A 28 7.39 8.63 -11.57
C THR A 28 8.02 7.37 -12.19
N PRO A 29 9.24 6.95 -11.78
CA PRO A 29 9.86 5.71 -12.22
C PRO A 29 9.11 4.49 -11.65
N LEU A 30 9.26 3.34 -12.31
CA LEU A 30 8.70 2.10 -11.81
C LEU A 30 9.38 1.76 -10.47
N HIS A 31 8.56 1.47 -9.47
CA HIS A 31 9.05 1.16 -8.13
C HIS A 31 8.12 0.15 -7.48
N LEU A 32 8.71 -0.68 -6.61
CA LEU A 32 8.00 -1.75 -5.92
C LEU A 32 7.08 -1.15 -4.86
N ALA A 33 5.79 -1.45 -4.96
CA ALA A 33 4.79 -1.12 -3.96
C ALA A 33 3.97 -2.36 -3.63
N PHE A 34 3.17 -2.27 -2.56
CA PHE A 34 2.15 -3.27 -2.28
C PHE A 34 0.79 -2.64 -2.00
N SER A 35 -0.24 -3.45 -2.23
CA SER A 35 -1.63 -3.20 -1.86
C SER A 35 -2.07 -4.34 -0.95
N ALA A 36 -2.71 -4.02 0.17
CA ALA A 36 -3.21 -4.97 1.14
C ALA A 36 -4.72 -4.77 1.35
N TYR A 37 -5.45 -5.89 1.33
CA TYR A 37 -6.85 -5.96 1.72
C TYR A 37 -6.96 -6.72 3.03
N VAL A 38 -7.49 -6.10 4.07
CA VAL A 38 -7.74 -6.73 5.37
C VAL A 38 -9.19 -7.21 5.40
N ILE A 39 -9.37 -8.49 5.68
CA ILE A 39 -10.67 -9.15 5.82
C ILE A 39 -10.83 -9.61 7.27
N ASP A 40 -12.02 -9.42 7.86
CA ASP A 40 -12.38 -9.99 9.17
C ASP A 40 -12.86 -11.44 9.06
N PRO A 41 -13.04 -12.15 10.20
CA PRO A 41 -13.56 -13.51 10.22
C PRO A 41 -14.96 -13.67 9.60
N GLU A 42 -15.75 -12.59 9.55
CA GLU A 42 -17.08 -12.54 8.93
C GLU A 42 -17.01 -12.31 7.40
N GLY A 43 -15.81 -12.20 6.84
CA GLY A 43 -15.58 -12.02 5.41
C GLY A 43 -15.78 -10.59 4.91
N GLN A 44 -15.93 -9.60 5.79
CA GLN A 44 -16.04 -8.19 5.41
C GLN A 44 -14.65 -7.59 5.23
N GLY A 45 -14.48 -6.82 4.14
CA GLY A 45 -13.23 -6.14 3.84
C GLY A 45 -13.17 -4.75 4.43
N LEU A 46 -11.97 -4.27 4.75
CA LEU A 46 -11.75 -2.87 5.12
C LEU A 46 -11.44 -2.00 3.90
N VAL A 47 -12.05 -0.82 3.82
CA VAL A 47 -11.68 0.23 2.86
C VAL A 47 -11.24 1.49 3.60
N GLY A 48 -10.19 2.12 3.10
CA GLY A 48 -9.64 3.34 3.67
C GLY A 48 -9.96 4.57 2.83
N ARG A 49 -10.25 5.70 3.47
CA ARG A 49 -10.25 7.02 2.85
C ARG A 49 -8.93 7.71 3.12
N ARG A 50 -8.19 8.06 2.05
CA ARG A 50 -6.87 8.69 2.17
C ARG A 50 -6.98 10.05 2.84
N ALA A 51 -6.10 10.33 3.80
CA ALA A 51 -6.02 11.64 4.45
C ALA A 51 -5.79 12.78 3.43
N ARG A 52 -6.38 13.96 3.68
CA ARG A 52 -6.36 15.10 2.76
C ARG A 52 -4.97 15.69 2.50
N TRP A 53 -4.03 15.52 3.42
CA TRP A 53 -2.65 16.00 3.27
C TRP A 53 -1.75 15.06 2.47
N LYS A 54 -2.25 13.91 2.00
CA LYS A 54 -1.46 13.03 1.14
C LYS A 54 -1.17 13.73 -0.19
N SER A 55 0.10 13.66 -0.61
CA SER A 55 0.61 14.27 -1.85
C SER A 55 -0.04 13.69 -3.12
N THR A 56 -0.62 12.49 -3.04
CA THR A 56 -1.34 11.80 -4.11
C THR A 56 -2.68 11.27 -3.63
N TRP A 57 -3.73 11.46 -4.44
CA TRP A 57 -5.10 11.02 -4.23
C TRP A 57 -5.69 11.41 -2.86
N PRO A 58 -5.67 12.69 -2.46
CA PRO A 58 -6.20 13.12 -1.18
C PRO A 58 -7.73 12.91 -1.12
N GLY A 59 -8.23 12.32 -0.04
CA GLY A 59 -9.66 12.13 0.21
C GLY A 59 -10.35 11.01 -0.59
N VAL A 60 -9.59 10.25 -1.38
CA VAL A 60 -10.09 9.15 -2.22
C VAL A 60 -10.22 7.86 -1.40
N TRP A 61 -11.32 7.14 -1.62
CA TRP A 61 -11.53 5.79 -1.09
C TRP A 61 -10.68 4.76 -1.84
N THR A 62 -10.04 3.87 -1.10
CA THR A 62 -9.10 2.87 -1.62
C THR A 62 -9.13 1.60 -0.77
N ASN A 63 -8.24 0.64 -1.08
CA ASN A 63 -8.03 -0.57 -0.29
C ASN A 63 -7.71 -0.26 1.19
N SER A 64 -7.59 -1.31 2.00
CA SER A 64 -7.35 -1.18 3.44
C SER A 64 -6.01 -0.49 3.72
N CYS A 65 -4.94 -0.93 3.06
CA CYS A 65 -3.61 -0.38 3.28
C CYS A 65 -2.73 -0.52 2.03
N SER A 66 -1.91 0.48 1.74
CA SER A 66 -0.91 0.44 0.67
C SER A 66 0.39 1.08 1.14
N GLY A 67 1.51 0.59 0.62
CA GLY A 67 2.83 1.05 1.00
C GLY A 67 3.94 0.55 0.09
N HIS A 68 5.15 0.63 0.61
CA HIS A 68 6.38 0.23 -0.06
C HIS A 68 7.20 -0.64 0.89
N PRO A 69 7.75 -1.77 0.44
CA PRO A 69 8.77 -2.48 1.19
C PRO A 69 10.00 -1.60 1.37
N CYS A 70 10.63 -1.67 2.53
CA CYS A 70 11.98 -1.14 2.71
C CYS A 70 12.97 -1.95 1.87
N PRO A 71 14.13 -1.39 1.51
CA PRO A 71 15.16 -2.12 0.77
C PRO A 71 15.55 -3.44 1.47
N GLY A 72 15.36 -4.57 0.79
CA GLY A 72 15.64 -5.91 1.33
C GLY A 72 14.63 -6.45 2.35
N GLU A 73 13.55 -5.73 2.63
CA GLU A 73 12.45 -6.21 3.48
C GLU A 73 11.59 -7.22 2.72
N ASN A 74 11.23 -8.33 3.38
CA ASN A 74 10.36 -9.29 2.73
C ASN A 74 8.92 -8.74 2.64
N LEU A 75 8.18 -9.15 1.60
CA LEU A 75 6.87 -8.55 1.32
C LEU A 75 5.84 -8.78 2.44
N PRO A 76 5.70 -9.99 3.04
CA PRO A 76 4.79 -10.19 4.17
C PRO A 76 5.12 -9.31 5.39
N GLU A 77 6.39 -9.13 5.73
CA GLU A 77 6.83 -8.24 6.82
C GLU A 77 6.47 -6.78 6.51
N ALA A 78 6.73 -6.32 5.29
CA ALA A 78 6.39 -4.97 4.87
C ALA A 78 4.88 -4.70 4.97
N VAL A 79 4.05 -5.68 4.58
CA VAL A 79 2.59 -5.62 4.69
C VAL A 79 2.16 -5.59 6.15
N ALA A 80 2.65 -6.53 6.98
CA ALA A 80 2.31 -6.63 8.40
C ALA A 80 2.63 -5.33 9.14
N ARG A 81 3.86 -4.83 8.98
CA ARG A 81 4.32 -3.58 9.58
C ARG A 81 3.42 -2.40 9.19
N ARG A 82 3.09 -2.27 7.91
CA ARG A 82 2.31 -1.13 7.44
C ARG A 82 0.83 -1.21 7.85
N VAL A 83 0.26 -2.41 7.90
CA VAL A 83 -1.10 -2.63 8.40
C VAL A 83 -1.17 -2.24 9.88
N ASP A 84 -0.19 -2.63 10.70
CA ASP A 84 -0.10 -2.22 12.10
C ASP A 84 0.07 -0.69 12.23
N GLU A 85 1.04 -0.09 11.53
CA GLU A 85 1.28 1.36 11.56
C GLU A 85 0.07 2.23 11.18
N VAL A 86 -0.78 1.74 10.26
CA VAL A 86 -1.88 2.53 9.68
C VAL A 86 -3.22 2.19 10.33
N LEU A 87 -3.44 0.94 10.70
CA LEU A 87 -4.73 0.42 11.16
C LEU A 87 -4.70 -0.07 12.61
N GLY A 88 -3.53 -0.23 13.22
CA GLY A 88 -3.37 -0.86 14.54
C GLY A 88 -3.77 -2.34 14.56
N ILE A 89 -3.70 -3.01 13.41
CA ILE A 89 -4.08 -4.42 13.23
C ILE A 89 -2.83 -5.27 13.06
N ILE A 90 -2.75 -6.37 13.77
CA ILE A 90 -1.76 -7.43 13.54
C ILE A 90 -2.43 -8.52 12.69
N PRO A 91 -2.04 -8.68 11.41
CA PRO A 91 -2.62 -9.72 10.56
C PRO A 91 -2.32 -11.13 11.10
N ALA A 92 -3.29 -12.04 11.01
CA ALA A 92 -3.12 -13.43 11.41
C ALA A 92 -2.49 -14.27 10.29
N ASP A 93 -2.86 -14.01 9.04
CA ASP A 93 -2.27 -14.60 7.84
C ASP A 93 -2.15 -13.56 6.72
N ILE A 94 -1.10 -13.69 5.90
CA ILE A 94 -0.85 -12.83 4.74
C ILE A 94 -0.63 -13.72 3.52
N THR A 95 -1.60 -13.70 2.61
CA THR A 95 -1.58 -14.46 1.37
C THR A 95 -1.35 -13.53 0.17
N LEU A 96 -0.35 -13.83 -0.65
CA LEU A 96 -0.10 -13.09 -1.89
C LEU A 96 -1.09 -13.56 -2.97
N ILE A 97 -1.97 -12.66 -3.45
CA ILE A 97 -3.06 -13.03 -4.38
C ILE A 97 -2.83 -12.54 -5.81
N LEU A 98 -2.07 -11.45 -6.00
CA LEU A 98 -1.67 -10.98 -7.35
C LEU A 98 -0.18 -10.62 -7.33
N PRO A 99 0.72 -11.60 -7.52
CA PRO A 99 2.17 -11.40 -7.45
C PRO A 99 2.70 -10.47 -8.55
N ASP A 100 2.05 -10.45 -9.72
CA ASP A 100 2.55 -9.79 -10.93
C ASP A 100 1.74 -8.55 -11.34
N PHE A 101 0.89 -8.03 -10.45
CA PHE A 101 0.05 -6.88 -10.79
C PHE A 101 0.91 -5.63 -11.07
N ARG A 102 0.64 -4.96 -12.19
CA ARG A 102 1.32 -3.72 -12.57
C ARG A 102 0.27 -2.69 -12.96
N CYS A 103 0.35 -1.47 -12.44
CA CYS A 103 -0.58 -0.43 -12.86
C CYS A 103 0.03 0.97 -12.87
N ARG A 104 -0.12 1.66 -14.00
CA ARG A 104 0.24 3.07 -14.12
C ARG A 104 -1.01 3.90 -13.95
N THR A 105 -1.06 4.73 -12.90
CA THR A 105 -2.22 5.57 -12.61
C THR A 105 -1.87 7.05 -12.73
N ARG A 106 -2.86 7.87 -13.04
CA ARG A 106 -2.72 9.32 -13.12
C ARG A 106 -3.67 9.95 -12.12
N ASP A 107 -3.11 10.64 -11.14
CA ASP A 107 -3.84 11.56 -10.27
C ASP A 107 -4.19 12.81 -11.11
N PRO A 108 -5.38 13.42 -10.98
CA PRO A 108 -5.77 14.63 -11.72
C PRO A 108 -4.71 15.74 -11.81
N HIS A 109 -3.75 15.80 -10.88
CA HIS A 109 -2.62 16.76 -10.94
C HIS A 109 -1.20 16.15 -11.01
N LYS A 110 -1.02 14.81 -10.94
CA LYS A 110 0.31 14.13 -10.92
C LYS A 110 0.29 12.77 -11.63
N TYR A 111 1.38 12.41 -12.33
CA TYR A 111 1.52 11.08 -12.97
C TYR A 111 2.19 10.08 -12.02
N VAL A 112 1.51 8.99 -11.65
CA VAL A 112 2.03 8.02 -10.68
C VAL A 112 2.10 6.62 -11.33
N GLY A 113 3.24 6.29 -11.94
CA GLY A 113 3.53 4.91 -12.34
C GLY A 113 3.89 4.06 -11.14
N ARG A 114 3.21 2.94 -10.93
CA ARG A 114 3.52 1.99 -9.85
C ARG A 114 3.54 0.55 -10.40
N GLN A 115 4.36 -0.30 -9.80
CA GLN A 115 4.17 -1.74 -9.89
C GLN A 115 3.78 -2.23 -8.50
N TYR A 116 2.61 -2.83 -8.38
CA TYR A 116 2.06 -3.23 -7.08
C TYR A 116 2.06 -4.74 -6.98
N ARG A 117 2.69 -5.31 -5.96
CA ARG A 117 2.40 -6.69 -5.55
C ARG A 117 1.19 -6.66 -4.61
N THR A 118 0.09 -7.34 -4.95
CA THR A 118 -1.15 -7.25 -4.17
C THR A 118 -1.31 -8.47 -3.27
N SER A 119 -1.47 -8.21 -1.96
CA SER A 119 -1.67 -9.22 -0.92
C SER A 119 -3.07 -9.11 -0.31
N LEU A 120 -3.61 -10.27 0.09
CA LEU A 120 -4.78 -10.41 0.93
C LEU A 120 -4.31 -10.73 2.35
N CYS A 121 -4.86 -10.06 3.34
CA CYS A 121 -4.53 -10.24 4.75
C CYS A 121 -5.79 -10.70 5.49
N SER A 122 -5.70 -11.80 6.22
CA SER A 122 -6.75 -12.16 7.18
C SER A 122 -6.40 -11.59 8.55
N SER A 123 -7.41 -11.14 9.29
CA SER A 123 -7.27 -10.62 10.66
C SER A 123 -8.15 -11.40 11.63
N GLY A 124 -7.73 -11.49 12.89
CA GLY A 124 -8.48 -12.13 13.98
C GLY A 124 -9.62 -11.29 14.56
N GLY A 125 -10.32 -10.53 13.71
CA GLY A 125 -11.23 -9.45 14.11
C GLY A 125 -10.46 -8.15 14.41
N TYR A 126 -11.09 -6.99 14.18
CA TYR A 126 -10.50 -5.67 14.39
C TYR A 126 -11.48 -4.70 15.05
N THR A 127 -10.96 -3.72 15.78
CA THR A 127 -11.70 -2.52 16.19
C THR A 127 -11.21 -1.34 15.36
N VAL A 128 -12.10 -0.73 14.58
CA VAL A 128 -11.78 0.45 13.78
C VAL A 128 -11.72 1.67 14.70
N ASP A 129 -10.59 2.39 14.70
CA ASP A 129 -10.48 3.74 15.27
C ASP A 129 -10.78 4.80 14.20
N ASP A 130 -11.52 5.84 14.57
CA ASP A 130 -12.01 6.90 13.67
C ASP A 130 -10.95 8.00 13.48
N SER A 131 -9.73 7.57 13.14
CA SER A 131 -8.61 8.46 12.85
C SER A 131 -8.86 9.24 11.53
N PRO A 132 -8.19 10.39 11.30
CA PRO A 132 -8.42 11.24 10.11
C PRO A 132 -8.12 10.58 8.75
N SER A 133 -7.60 9.34 8.76
CA SER A 133 -7.72 8.38 7.66
C SER A 133 -8.87 7.44 8.01
N THR A 134 -10.11 7.79 7.65
CA THR A 134 -11.27 6.98 8.01
C THR A 134 -11.19 5.62 7.33
N VAL A 135 -11.20 4.55 8.09
CA VAL A 135 -11.28 3.16 7.59
C VAL A 135 -12.66 2.65 7.97
N VAL A 136 -13.38 2.02 7.04
CA VAL A 136 -14.71 1.47 7.33
C VAL A 136 -14.85 0.09 6.68
N PRO A 137 -15.77 -0.76 7.19
CA PRO A 137 -16.19 -1.95 6.48
C PRO A 137 -16.70 -1.62 5.07
N ALA A 138 -16.30 -2.44 4.09
CA ALA A 138 -16.80 -2.41 2.73
C ALA A 138 -18.13 -3.19 2.70
N ASN A 139 -19.25 -2.46 2.73
CA ASN A 139 -20.59 -3.02 2.57
C ASN A 139 -20.83 -3.54 1.14
#